data_AF-A0A2T5H9B9-F1
#
_entry.id   AF-A0A2T5H9B9-F1
#
_cell.length_a   1.000
_cell.length_b   1.000
_cell.length_c   1.000
_cell.angle_alpha   90.00
_cell.angle_beta   90.00
_cell.angle_gamma   90.00
#
_symmetry.space_group_name_H-M   'P 1'
#
loop_
_entity.id
_entity.type
_entity.pdbx_description
1 polymer ?
#
loop_
_entity_poly.entity_id
_entity_poly.type
_entity_poly.pdbx_seq_one_letter_code
_entity_poly.pdbx_strand_id
1 'polypeptide(L)'
;MHSPNTVVQAANATSYIGQTVLLELVCPEEPESHWCCAHIVGVVLPMDGVWSDGYFLAIDAASKRPYPDETFFCDIRTIRVMRYRDRHGSGNVLGQIAHPNLGGSGAALPARRNGSAVPANGSTGAAHP
;
A
#
# COMPACT_ATOMS: atom_id res chain seq x y z
N MET A 1 -9.56 2.12 36.69
CA MET A 1 -9.98 2.99 35.57
C MET A 1 -10.17 2.09 34.37
N HIS A 2 -11.34 2.15 33.71
CA HIS A 2 -11.68 1.28 32.59
C HIS A 2 -10.68 1.49 31.45
N SER A 3 -9.98 0.44 31.04
CA SER A 3 -9.26 0.46 29.77
C SER A 3 -10.28 0.77 28.68
N PRO A 4 -10.16 1.90 27.95
CA PRO A 4 -10.89 2.01 26.70
C PRO A 4 -10.48 0.80 25.85
N ASN A 5 -11.39 0.29 25.04
CA ASN A 5 -11.15 -0.85 24.17
C ASN A 5 -10.11 -0.44 23.10
N THR A 6 -8.84 -0.39 23.49
CA THR A 6 -7.72 0.04 22.65
C THR A 6 -7.51 -1.04 21.60
N VAL A 7 -7.33 -0.62 20.35
CA VAL A 7 -7.10 -1.54 19.22
C VAL A 7 -5.85 -2.40 19.46
N VAL A 8 -4.87 -1.81 20.15
CA VAL A 8 -3.67 -2.50 20.62
C VAL A 8 -3.86 -2.90 22.08
N GLN A 9 -3.60 -4.17 22.37
CA GLN A 9 -3.66 -4.75 23.70
C GLN A 9 -2.36 -5.52 23.96
N ALA A 10 -2.01 -5.69 25.23
CA ALA A 10 -0.81 -6.46 25.59
C ALA A 10 -0.77 -7.85 24.93
N ALA A 11 -1.93 -8.50 24.77
CA ALA A 11 -2.06 -9.81 24.15
C ALA A 11 -1.69 -9.85 22.65
N ASN A 12 -1.85 -8.76 21.90
CA ASN A 12 -1.57 -8.70 20.46
C ASN A 12 -0.34 -7.86 20.11
N ALA A 13 0.15 -7.02 21.03
CA ALA A 13 1.18 -6.03 20.75
C ALA A 13 2.49 -6.65 20.23
N THR A 14 2.94 -7.77 20.80
CA THR A 14 4.18 -8.45 20.39
C THR A 14 4.15 -8.91 18.92
N SER A 15 2.96 -9.14 18.35
CA SER A 15 2.83 -9.56 16.93
C SER A 15 3.23 -8.47 15.92
N TYR A 16 3.32 -7.21 16.35
CA TYR A 16 3.71 -6.10 15.51
C TYR A 16 5.23 -5.88 15.47
N ILE A 17 6.02 -6.50 16.35
CA ILE A 17 7.48 -6.33 16.37
C ILE A 17 8.09 -6.78 15.04
N GLY A 18 8.95 -5.94 14.47
CA GLY A 18 9.58 -6.14 13.16
C GLY A 18 8.69 -5.78 11.98
N GLN A 19 7.43 -5.39 12.20
CA GLN A 19 6.52 -4.98 11.13
C GLN A 19 6.64 -3.50 10.82
N THR A 20 6.44 -3.16 9.55
CA THR A 20 6.07 -1.80 9.13
C THR A 20 4.57 -1.65 9.28
N VAL A 21 4.13 -0.64 10.01
CA VAL A 21 2.71 -0.38 10.30
C VAL A 21 2.32 1.03 9.89
N LEU A 22 1.07 1.17 9.46
CA LEU A 22 0.39 2.45 9.35
C LEU A 22 -0.43 2.67 10.63
N LEU A 23 -0.15 3.78 11.32
CA LEU A 23 -0.77 4.17 12.57
C LEU A 23 -1.65 5.39 12.37
N GLU A 24 -2.82 5.38 12.99
CA GLU A 24 -3.62 6.57 13.24
C GLU A 24 -3.50 6.92 14.72
N LEU A 25 -2.93 8.08 15.01
CA LEU A 25 -2.64 8.55 16.35
C LEU A 25 -3.53 9.72 16.74
N VAL A 26 -3.96 9.73 17.99
CA VAL A 26 -4.63 10.86 18.64
C VAL A 26 -3.60 11.66 19.39
N CYS A 27 -3.61 12.97 19.20
CA CYS A 27 -2.85 13.90 20.01
C CYS A 27 -3.84 14.58 20.96
N PRO A 28 -3.66 14.50 22.29
CA PRO A 28 -4.56 15.20 23.23
C PRO A 28 -4.64 16.71 22.98
N GLU A 29 -3.56 17.29 22.46
CA GLU A 29 -3.47 18.72 22.14
C GLU A 29 -4.15 19.10 20.81
N GLU A 30 -4.42 18.14 19.92
CA GLU A 30 -4.99 18.40 18.60
C GLU A 30 -6.31 17.62 18.37
N PRO A 31 -7.37 18.28 17.89
CA PRO A 31 -8.67 17.62 17.72
C PRO A 31 -8.66 16.54 16.62
N GLU A 32 -7.74 16.64 15.67
CA GLU A 32 -7.63 15.73 14.53
C GLU A 32 -6.62 14.62 14.81
N SER A 33 -6.96 13.39 14.40
CA SER A 33 -5.96 12.32 14.37
C SER A 33 -5.00 12.53 13.21
N HIS A 34 -3.75 12.15 13.40
CA HIS A 34 -2.75 12.15 12.34
C HIS A 34 -2.33 10.72 11.98
N TRP A 35 -1.86 10.54 10.76
CA TRP A 35 -1.42 9.25 10.23
C TRP A 35 0.09 9.23 10.07
N CYS A 36 0.75 8.18 10.54
CA CYS A 36 2.18 7.98 10.34
C CYS A 36 2.52 6.52 9.98
N CYS A 37 3.61 6.33 9.25
CA CYS A 37 4.16 5.02 8.94
C CYS A 37 5.36 4.78 9.85
N ALA A 38 5.39 3.65 10.55
CA ALA A 38 6.46 3.36 11.50
C ALA A 38 6.90 1.90 11.44
N HIS A 39 8.17 1.67 11.78
CA HIS A 39 8.73 0.35 12.04
C HIS A 39 8.69 0.08 13.54
N ILE A 40 7.98 -0.96 13.96
CA ILE A 40 7.93 -1.34 15.37
C ILE A 40 9.17 -2.17 15.70
N VAL A 41 10.02 -1.66 16.58
CA VAL A 41 11.27 -2.31 16.98
C VAL A 41 11.21 -2.93 18.38
N GLY A 42 10.22 -2.54 19.19
CA GLY A 42 10.04 -3.07 20.53
C GLY A 42 8.67 -2.75 21.11
N VAL A 43 8.39 -3.35 22.26
CA VAL A 43 7.16 -3.14 23.01
C VAL A 43 7.46 -3.13 24.51
N VAL A 44 6.82 -2.24 25.23
CA VAL A 44 6.73 -2.25 26.69
C VAL A 44 5.29 -2.56 27.05
N LEU A 45 5.10 -3.65 27.81
CA LEU A 45 3.78 -4.07 28.26
C LEU A 45 3.44 -3.41 29.59
N PRO A 46 2.16 -3.11 29.88
CA PRO A 46 1.73 -2.70 31.21
C PRO A 46 2.19 -3.70 32.26
N MET A 47 2.64 -3.19 33.41
CA MET A 47 3.05 -3.98 34.57
C MET A 47 2.39 -3.43 35.82
N ASP A 48 1.49 -4.22 36.40
CA ASP A 48 0.74 -3.86 37.60
C ASP A 48 1.66 -3.39 38.73
N GLY A 49 1.37 -2.21 39.28
CA GLY A 49 2.13 -1.60 40.36
C GLY A 49 3.44 -0.92 39.95
N VAL A 50 3.82 -0.98 38.67
CA VAL A 50 5.03 -0.33 38.14
C VAL A 50 4.68 0.70 37.07
N TRP A 51 3.93 0.30 36.05
CA TRP A 51 3.59 1.16 34.91
C TRP A 51 2.29 0.70 34.26
N SER A 52 1.32 1.61 34.14
CA SER A 52 -0.04 1.29 33.69
C SER A 52 -0.20 1.18 32.18
N ASP A 53 0.70 1.79 31.40
CA ASP A 53 0.45 2.06 29.99
C ASP A 53 1.42 1.31 29.09
N GLY A 54 0.86 0.54 28.15
CA GLY A 54 1.66 -0.14 27.15
C GLY A 54 2.04 0.81 26.02
N TYR A 55 3.22 0.63 25.46
CA TYR A 55 3.67 1.42 24.32
C TYR A 55 4.61 0.65 23.41
N PHE A 56 4.67 1.07 22.15
CA PHE A 56 5.67 0.61 21.20
C PHE A 56 6.91 1.51 21.23
N LEU A 57 8.05 0.90 20.93
CA LEU A 57 9.22 1.62 20.43
C LEU A 57 9.12 1.61 18.91
N ALA A 58 8.88 2.77 18.33
CA ALA A 58 8.57 2.94 16.91
C ALA A 58 9.55 3.90 16.24
N ILE A 59 10.08 3.51 15.08
CA ILE A 59 10.87 4.38 14.23
C ILE A 59 9.97 4.88 13.10
N ASP A 60 9.67 6.18 13.09
CA ASP A 60 8.93 6.80 11.99
C ASP A 60 9.71 6.64 10.68
N ALA A 61 9.04 6.08 9.66
CA ALA A 61 9.61 5.81 8.35
C ALA A 61 9.96 7.08 7.56
N ALA A 62 9.35 8.23 7.90
CA ALA A 62 9.66 9.54 7.31
C ALA A 62 10.74 10.29 8.11
N SER A 63 10.99 9.89 9.35
CA SER A 63 11.93 10.55 10.24
C SER A 63 13.37 10.11 9.98
N LYS A 64 14.33 11.04 10.15
CA LYS A 64 15.76 10.76 10.12
C LYS A 64 16.34 10.55 11.53
N ARG A 65 15.49 10.45 12.55
CA ARG A 65 15.95 10.26 13.93
C ARG A 65 16.58 8.88 14.09
N PRO A 66 17.73 8.77 14.76
CA PRO A 66 18.42 7.50 14.92
C PRO A 66 17.82 6.58 15.99
N TYR A 67 16.89 7.09 16.81
CA TYR A 67 16.31 6.38 17.94
C TYR A 67 14.80 6.25 17.80
N PRO A 68 14.20 5.16 18.31
CA PRO A 68 12.75 5.00 18.33
C PRO A 68 12.11 5.99 19.31
N ASP A 69 10.93 6.46 18.95
CA ASP A 69 10.05 7.23 19.81
C ASP A 69 9.02 6.29 20.49
N GLU A 70 8.50 6.71 21.64
CA GLU A 70 7.46 5.98 22.37
C GLU A 70 6.08 6.25 21.73
N THR A 71 5.32 5.20 21.46
CA THR A 71 3.95 5.30 20.93
C THR A 71 2.99 4.54 21.83
N PHE A 72 2.22 5.26 22.65
CA PHE A 72 1.33 4.66 23.66
C PHE A 72 0.10 4.01 23.03
N PHE A 73 -0.33 2.89 23.59
CA PHE A 73 -1.50 2.15 23.09
C PHE A 73 -2.80 2.97 23.19
N CYS A 74 -2.89 3.87 24.17
CA CYS A 74 -4.05 4.76 24.35
C CYS A 74 -4.21 5.77 23.21
N ASP A 75 -3.09 6.12 22.55
CA ASP A 75 -3.09 7.12 21.49
C ASP A 75 -3.38 6.48 20.11
N ILE A 76 -3.32 5.16 20.01
CA ILE A 76 -3.53 4.43 18.76
C ILE A 76 -5.03 4.20 18.52
N ARG A 77 -5.60 4.96 17.59
CA ARG A 77 -6.96 4.72 17.06
C ARG A 77 -7.00 3.53 16.11
N THR A 78 -6.01 3.43 15.23
CA THR A 78 -5.96 2.39 14.20
C THR A 78 -4.52 1.93 13.99
N ILE A 79 -4.31 0.62 13.82
CA ILE A 79 -3.03 0.04 13.41
C ILE A 79 -3.24 -0.97 12.28
N ARG A 80 -2.42 -0.88 11.24
CA ARG A 80 -2.46 -1.82 10.10
C ARG A 80 -1.05 -2.19 9.68
N VAL A 81 -0.75 -3.49 9.64
CA VAL A 81 0.50 -3.98 9.06
C VAL A 81 0.51 -3.69 7.57
N MET A 82 1.53 -2.95 7.13
CA MET A 82 1.75 -2.70 5.72
C MET A 82 2.32 -3.97 5.09
N ARG A 83 1.55 -4.59 4.20
CA ARG A 83 2.07 -5.69 3.40
C ARG A 83 3.07 -5.13 2.41
N TYR A 84 4.26 -5.74 2.35
CA TYR A 84 5.16 -5.53 1.23
C TYR A 84 4.41 -5.90 -0.05
N ARG A 85 4.03 -4.90 -0.84
CA ARG A 85 3.64 -5.15 -2.23
C ARG A 85 4.94 -5.47 -2.94
N ASP A 86 5.14 -6.75 -3.24
CA ASP A 86 6.09 -7.12 -4.25
C ASP A 86 5.76 -6.29 -5.51
N ARG A 87 6.68 -5.42 -5.92
CA ARG A 87 6.53 -4.65 -7.16
C ARG A 87 6.51 -5.54 -8.40
N HIS A 88 6.85 -6.83 -8.25
CA HIS A 88 6.70 -7.86 -9.27
C HIS A 88 5.34 -8.59 -9.22
N GLY A 89 4.53 -8.37 -8.18
CA GLY A 89 3.14 -8.76 -8.15
C GLY A 89 2.35 -7.85 -9.08
N SER A 90 2.33 -8.20 -10.37
CA SER A 90 1.63 -7.49 -11.44
C SER A 90 0.26 -6.99 -10.98
N GLY A 91 0.16 -5.69 -10.71
CA GLY A 91 -1.10 -4.97 -10.64
C GLY A 91 -1.70 -4.91 -12.04
N ASN A 92 -2.08 -6.05 -12.61
CA ASN A 92 -2.73 -6.15 -13.90
C ASN A 92 -4.22 -5.84 -13.73
N VAL A 93 -4.53 -4.66 -13.19
CA VAL A 93 -5.92 -4.15 -13.08
C VAL A 93 -6.43 -3.72 -14.48
N LEU A 94 -5.55 -3.66 -15.48
CA LEU A 94 -5.90 -3.45 -16.88
C LEU A 94 -6.23 -4.76 -17.64
N GLY A 95 -5.98 -5.94 -17.06
CA GLY A 95 -6.19 -7.23 -17.74
C GLY A 95 -7.59 -7.85 -17.59
N GLN A 96 -8.46 -7.27 -16.76
CA GLN A 96 -9.79 -7.82 -16.45
C GLN A 96 -10.97 -6.92 -16.84
N ILE A 97 -10.74 -5.84 -17.59
CA ILE A 97 -11.85 -5.26 -18.35
C ILE A 97 -11.98 -6.13 -19.59
N ALA A 98 -12.80 -7.18 -19.49
CA ALA A 98 -13.34 -7.83 -20.67
C ALA A 98 -14.09 -6.74 -21.45
N HIS A 99 -13.47 -6.24 -22.51
CA HIS A 99 -14.16 -5.38 -23.46
C HIS A 99 -15.44 -6.11 -23.87
N PRO A 100 -16.65 -5.57 -23.60
CA PRO A 100 -17.85 -6.17 -24.15
C PRO A 100 -17.68 -6.15 -25.67
N ASN A 101 -17.76 -7.33 -26.27
CA ASN A 101 -17.74 -7.54 -27.69
C ASN A 101 -19.02 -6.90 -28.27
N LEU A 102 -19.01 -5.58 -28.44
CA LEU A 102 -20.03 -4.84 -29.16
C LEU A 102 -19.73 -5.02 -30.65
N GLY A 103 -20.29 -6.10 -31.18
CA GLY A 103 -20.48 -6.26 -32.60
C GLY A 103 -21.21 -5.04 -33.18
N GLY A 104 -20.75 -4.61 -34.34
CA GLY A 104 -21.50 -3.75 -35.25
C GLY A 104 -21.53 -2.26 -34.88
N SER A 105 -20.62 -1.49 -35.46
CA SER A 105 -20.99 -0.16 -35.94
C SER A 105 -20.26 0.10 -37.26
N GLY A 106 -21.01 -0.09 -38.34
CA GLY A 106 -20.61 0.30 -39.67
C GLY A 106 -20.43 1.80 -39.72
N ALA A 107 -19.21 2.24 -39.99
CA ALA A 107 -18.96 3.49 -40.67
C ALA A 107 -18.32 3.13 -42.01
N ALA A 108 -19.16 2.83 -42.99
CA ALA A 108 -18.77 2.83 -44.38
C ALA A 108 -18.45 4.28 -44.77
N LEU A 109 -17.20 4.56 -45.15
CA LEU A 109 -16.87 5.75 -45.92
C LEU A 109 -16.33 5.30 -47.28
N PRO A 110 -16.82 5.92 -48.38
CA PRO A 110 -16.75 5.33 -49.71
C PRO A 110 -15.37 5.45 -50.35
N ALA A 111 -15.16 4.58 -51.32
CA ALA A 111 -13.92 4.39 -52.06
C ALA A 111 -13.54 5.56 -52.98
N ARG A 112 -12.21 5.72 -53.11
CA ARG A 112 -11.46 6.02 -54.35
C ARG A 112 -11.50 7.45 -54.92
N ARG A 113 -10.32 8.11 -54.92
CA ARG A 113 -9.91 9.01 -56.01
C ARG A 113 -8.37 9.04 -56.20
N ASN A 114 -7.93 8.29 -57.22
CA ASN A 114 -6.79 8.43 -58.14
C ASN A 114 -5.45 9.08 -57.69
N GLY A 115 -4.33 8.34 -57.88
CA GLY A 115 -3.02 8.94 -58.18
C GLY A 115 -1.77 8.06 -57.94
N SER A 116 -1.22 7.46 -59.01
CA SER A 116 0.21 7.24 -59.30
C SER A 116 1.14 6.49 -58.32
N ALA A 117 1.31 5.18 -58.57
CA ALA A 117 2.55 4.39 -58.61
C ALA A 117 3.64 4.57 -57.52
N VAL A 118 3.79 3.56 -56.64
CA VAL A 118 5.08 2.95 -56.28
C VAL A 118 4.84 1.47 -55.93
N PRO A 119 5.46 0.47 -56.60
CA PRO A 119 5.40 -0.91 -56.15
C PRO A 119 6.37 -1.12 -54.97
N ALA A 120 5.89 -1.76 -53.90
CA ALA A 120 6.72 -2.21 -52.79
C ALA A 120 7.68 -3.29 -53.29
N ASN A 121 8.98 -2.99 -53.26
CA ASN A 121 10.04 -3.89 -53.67
C ASN A 121 10.75 -4.46 -52.44
N GLY A 122 10.95 -5.78 -52.41
CA GLY A 122 11.80 -6.50 -51.46
C GLY A 122 11.09 -6.95 -50.18
N SER A 123 11.17 -8.19 -49.72
CA SER A 123 11.95 -9.34 -50.18
C SER A 123 11.29 -10.60 -49.61
N THR A 124 11.14 -11.62 -50.46
CA THR A 124 10.56 -12.92 -50.17
C THR A 124 11.45 -13.71 -49.20
N GLY A 125 10.83 -14.34 -48.20
CA GLY A 125 11.48 -15.38 -47.41
C GLY A 125 11.66 -16.70 -48.16
N ALA A 126 12.35 -17.64 -47.51
CA ALA A 126 12.67 -19.04 -47.88
C ALA A 126 13.88 -19.20 -48.82
N ALA A 127 14.83 -20.13 -48.64
CA ALA A 127 15.02 -21.26 -47.73
C ALA A 127 16.52 -21.69 -47.70
N HIS A 128 16.86 -22.50 -46.69
CA HIS A 128 18.00 -23.43 -46.45
C HIS A 128 18.76 -24.01 -47.69
N PRO A 129 20.02 -24.46 -47.53
CA PRO A 129 20.47 -25.57 -46.66
C PRO A 129 21.30 -25.15 -45.45
#